data_AF-U6CWA6-F1
#
_entry.id   AF-U6CWA6-F1
#
_cell.length_a   1.000
_cell.length_b   1.000
_cell.length_c   1.000
_cell.angle_alpha   90.00
_cell.angle_beta   90.00
_cell.angle_gamma   90.00
#
_symmetry.space_group_name_H-M   'P 1'
#
loop_
_entity.id
_entity.type
_entity.pdbx_description
1 polymer ?
#
loop_
_entity_poly.entity_id
_entity_poly.type
_entity_poly.pdbx_seq_one_letter_code
_entity_poly.pdbx_strand_id
1 'polypeptide(L)'
;PPLPCLCPPALLPGFAGSCLPRFSTMPFIYCNINEVCHYAGRNDKSYWLSTTAPIPMMPVGQAQIPQYISRCSVCEAPSQAIAVHSQDVTIPRCPLGWRSLWIGYSFLMHTAAGGGG
;
A
#
# COMPACT_ATOMS: atom_id res chain seq x y z
N PRO A 1 -20.50 20.13 16.78
CA PRO A 1 -20.20 18.73 16.40
C PRO A 1 -19.03 18.66 15.40
N PRO A 2 -17.87 18.10 15.77
CA PRO A 2 -16.76 18.02 14.83
C PRO A 2 -17.14 17.08 13.69
N LEU A 3 -17.04 17.58 12.47
CA LEU A 3 -17.23 16.80 11.24
C LEU A 3 -16.33 15.56 11.31
N PRO A 4 -16.83 14.38 10.96
CA PRO A 4 -16.02 13.19 11.09
C PRO A 4 -15.00 13.21 9.96
N CYS A 5 -13.73 13.39 10.32
CA CYS A 5 -12.58 13.42 9.43
C CYS A 5 -12.79 12.44 8.27
N LEU A 6 -13.01 12.98 7.06
CA LEU A 6 -12.87 12.23 5.83
C LEU A 6 -11.37 11.96 5.75
N CYS A 7 -10.93 10.83 6.30
CA CYS A 7 -9.54 10.42 6.10
C CYS A 7 -9.29 10.33 4.59
N PRO A 8 -8.17 10.88 4.09
CA PRO A 8 -7.81 10.77 2.68
C PRO A 8 -7.81 9.29 2.25
N PRO A 9 -7.94 8.99 0.95
CA PRO A 9 -8.12 7.63 0.48
C PRO A 9 -6.98 6.75 0.99
N ALA A 10 -7.29 5.92 1.98
CA ALA A 10 -6.43 4.84 2.41
C ALA A 10 -6.45 3.83 1.26
N LEU A 11 -5.42 3.88 0.42
CA LEU A 11 -5.13 2.80 -0.50
C LEU A 11 -4.95 1.52 0.33
N LEU A 12 -5.89 0.59 0.18
CA LEU A 12 -5.80 -0.77 0.68
C LEU A 12 -4.44 -1.33 0.23
N PRO A 13 -3.57 -1.67 1.19
CA PRO A 13 -3.80 -2.77 2.11
C PRO A 13 -4.36 -2.30 3.46
N GLY A 14 -5.46 -2.92 3.91
CA GLY A 14 -6.30 -2.44 5.03
C GLY A 14 -5.67 -2.48 6.44
N PHE A 15 -4.34 -2.59 6.55
CA PHE A 15 -3.61 -2.62 7.81
C PHE A 15 -2.47 -1.59 7.82
N ALA A 16 -2.18 -1.06 9.02
CA ALA A 16 -1.14 -0.05 9.23
C ALA A 16 0.27 -0.52 8.82
N GLY A 17 0.53 -1.83 8.79
CA GLY A 17 1.82 -2.39 8.36
C GLY A 17 2.18 -2.11 6.89
N SER A 18 1.20 -1.76 6.05
CA SER A 18 1.46 -1.31 4.68
C SER A 18 2.03 0.11 4.59
N CYS A 19 1.89 0.90 5.67
CA CYS A 19 2.28 2.30 5.69
C CYS A 19 3.56 2.52 6.49
N LEU A 20 4.71 2.32 5.84
CA LEU A 20 6.02 2.55 6.45
C LEU A 20 6.34 4.04 6.55
N PRO A 21 6.81 4.54 7.71
CA PRO A 21 7.10 5.97 7.91
C PRO A 21 8.32 6.45 7.13
N ARG A 22 9.20 5.53 6.72
CA ARG A 22 10.40 5.83 5.92
C ARG A 22 10.50 4.85 4.76
N PHE A 23 10.73 5.40 3.58
CA PHE A 23 10.99 4.62 2.38
C PHE A 23 12.44 4.12 2.35
N SER A 24 12.63 2.88 1.90
CA SER A 24 13.93 2.32 1.52
C SER A 24 13.72 1.32 0.40
N THR A 25 14.66 1.25 -0.56
CA THR A 25 14.65 0.19 -1.58
C THR A 25 14.90 -1.19 -0.97
N MET A 26 15.50 -1.24 0.22
CA MET A 26 15.72 -2.45 1.02
C MET A 26 15.34 -2.18 2.49
N PRO A 27 14.07 -2.31 2.88
CA PRO A 27 13.60 -1.95 4.23
C PRO A 27 13.81 -3.06 5.28
N PHE A 28 14.53 -4.13 4.96
CA PHE A 28 14.76 -5.27 5.85
C PHE A 28 16.23 -5.71 5.86
N ILE A 29 16.57 -6.45 6.91
CA ILE A 29 17.83 -7.19 7.06
C ILE A 29 17.50 -8.67 7.20
N TYR A 30 18.43 -9.54 6.81
CA TYR A 30 18.34 -10.96 7.14
C TYR A 30 19.56 -11.38 7.95
N CYS A 31 19.36 -12.25 8.94
CA CYS A 31 20.43 -12.81 9.76
C CYS A 31 20.46 -14.33 9.59
N ASN A 32 21.66 -14.89 9.51
CA ASN A 32 21.86 -16.34 9.40
C ASN A 32 21.94 -17.00 10.78
N ILE A 33 22.02 -18.33 10.80
CA ILE A 33 22.15 -19.13 12.03
C ILE A 33 23.47 -18.91 12.78
N ASN A 34 24.47 -18.32 12.13
CA ASN A 34 25.77 -18.02 12.71
C ASN A 34 25.80 -16.60 13.31
N GLU A 35 24.63 -16.00 13.57
CA GLU A 35 24.47 -14.66 14.13
C GLU A 35 25.07 -13.53 13.26
N VAL A 36 25.31 -13.80 11.97
CA VAL A 36 25.78 -12.79 11.00
C VAL A 36 24.58 -12.22 10.26
N CYS A 37 24.43 -10.90 10.34
CA CYS A 37 23.39 -10.15 9.66
C CYS A 37 23.91 -9.48 8.39
N HIS A 38 23.11 -9.53 7.33
CA HIS A 38 23.41 -8.93 6.04
C HIS A 38 22.35 -7.89 5.70
N TYR A 39 22.80 -6.69 5.34
CA TYR A 39 21.95 -5.62 4.82
C TYR A 39 22.25 -5.45 3.33
N ALA A 40 21.20 -5.46 2.49
CA ALA A 40 21.31 -5.32 1.05
C ALA A 40 22.39 -6.25 0.41
N GLY A 41 22.66 -7.40 1.03
CA GLY A 41 23.73 -8.32 0.64
C GLY A 41 23.32 -9.37 -0.40
N ARG A 42 22.07 -9.34 -0.85
CA ARG A 42 21.47 -10.26 -1.84
C ARG A 42 20.58 -9.50 -2.82
N ASN A 43 20.11 -10.21 -3.86
CA ASN A 43 19.16 -9.71 -4.87
C ASN A 43 17.71 -9.67 -4.37
N ASP A 44 17.51 -9.35 -3.10
CA ASP A 44 16.18 -9.22 -2.52
C ASP A 44 15.50 -7.96 -3.08
N LYS A 45 14.17 -7.93 -3.07
CA LYS A 45 13.37 -6.87 -3.71
C LYS A 45 12.29 -6.39 -2.75
N SER A 46 11.94 -5.12 -2.86
CA SER A 46 10.77 -4.54 -2.22
C SER A 46 9.80 -3.98 -3.27
N TYR A 47 8.50 -4.10 -3.01
CA TYR A 47 7.44 -3.60 -3.88
C TYR A 47 6.63 -2.54 -3.15
N TRP A 48 6.26 -1.49 -3.87
CA TRP A 48 5.56 -0.33 -3.33
C TRP A 48 4.43 0.06 -4.29
N LEU A 49 3.31 0.53 -3.76
CA LEU A 49 2.25 1.10 -4.58
C LEU A 49 2.79 2.30 -5.36
N SER A 50 2.53 2.35 -6.66
CA SER A 50 3.05 3.40 -7.54
C SER A 50 2.13 4.62 -7.59
N THR A 51 2.67 5.74 -8.05
CA THR A 51 1.88 6.93 -8.43
C THR A 51 1.47 6.87 -9.91
N THR A 52 0.80 7.92 -10.39
CA THR A 52 0.49 8.14 -11.81
C THR A 52 1.64 8.76 -12.61
N ALA A 53 2.85 8.83 -12.04
CA ALA A 53 4.03 9.33 -12.75
C ALA A 53 4.32 8.48 -14.01
N PRO A 54 4.82 9.10 -15.10
CA PRO A 54 5.03 8.41 -16.37
C PRO A 54 6.08 7.31 -16.25
N ILE A 55 5.85 6.16 -16.90
CA ILE A 55 6.76 5.02 -16.84
C ILE A 55 8.15 5.45 -17.38
N PRO A 56 9.22 5.32 -16.57
CA PRO A 56 10.55 5.71 -17.01
C PRO A 56 11.10 4.68 -18.00
N MET A 57 11.82 5.16 -19.02
CA MET A 57 12.44 4.29 -20.04
C MET A 57 13.61 3.44 -19.50
N MET A 58 14.14 3.80 -18.34
CA MET A 58 15.23 3.10 -17.64
C MET A 58 15.00 3.11 -16.13
N PRO A 59 15.65 2.22 -15.35
CA PRO A 59 15.59 2.25 -13.90
C PRO A 59 15.96 3.63 -13.34
N VAL A 60 15.11 4.14 -12.44
CA VAL A 60 15.26 5.48 -11.87
C VAL A 60 16.31 5.52 -10.78
N GLY A 61 17.13 6.57 -10.77
CA GLY A 61 18.10 6.82 -9.71
C GLY A 61 17.43 7.26 -8.41
N GLN A 62 18.12 7.11 -7.28
CA GLN A 62 17.57 7.34 -5.92
C GLN A 62 16.83 8.68 -5.75
N ALA A 63 17.36 9.77 -6.30
CA ALA A 63 16.74 11.10 -6.19
C ALA A 63 15.38 11.21 -6.90
N GLN A 64 15.13 10.38 -7.91
CA GLN A 64 13.91 10.40 -8.71
C GLN A 64 12.89 9.35 -8.26
N ILE A 65 13.26 8.42 -7.39
CA ILE A 65 12.33 7.40 -6.84
C ILE A 65 11.12 8.03 -6.12
N PRO A 66 11.24 9.09 -5.30
CA PRO A 66 10.13 9.58 -4.49
C PRO A 66 8.86 9.96 -5.26
N GLN A 67 8.98 10.36 -6.53
CA GLN A 67 7.81 10.71 -7.36
C GLN A 67 6.99 9.49 -7.78
N TYR A 68 7.57 8.28 -7.72
CA TYR A 68 6.93 7.03 -8.11
C TYR A 68 6.30 6.27 -6.95
N ILE A 69 6.58 6.66 -5.70
CA ILE A 69 6.12 5.94 -4.51
C ILE A 69 4.85 6.59 -3.95
N SER A 70 3.78 5.81 -3.84
CA SER A 70 2.54 6.27 -3.22
C SER A 70 2.73 6.63 -1.76
N ARG A 71 1.97 7.62 -1.28
CA ARG A 71 1.88 7.99 0.13
C ARG A 71 0.64 7.38 0.77
N CYS A 72 0.68 7.20 2.08
CA CYS A 72 -0.39 6.62 2.87
C CYS A 72 -0.59 7.42 4.16
N SER A 73 -1.74 7.25 4.81
CA SER A 73 -2.05 7.85 6.10
C SER A 73 -2.76 6.83 6.96
N VAL A 74 -2.31 6.69 8.21
CA VAL A 74 -2.94 5.80 9.20
C VAL A 74 -3.82 6.65 10.10
N CYS A 75 -5.10 6.31 10.17
CA CYS A 75 -6.10 7.00 10.99
C CYS A 75 -6.65 6.07 12.05
N GLU A 76 -6.95 6.62 13.23
CA GLU A 76 -7.79 5.94 14.21
C GLU A 76 -9.27 6.13 13.84
N ALA A 77 -10.06 5.06 13.90
CA ALA A 77 -11.47 5.08 13.59
C ALA A 77 -12.28 4.49 14.76
N PRO A 78 -13.48 5.02 15.04
CA PRO A 78 -14.31 4.54 16.15
C PRO A 78 -14.93 3.15 15.92
N SER A 79 -14.85 2.64 14.68
CA SER A 79 -15.39 1.33 14.29
C SER A 79 -14.58 0.74 13.14
N GLN A 80 -14.68 -0.57 12.94
CA GLN A 80 -13.96 -1.28 11.90
C GLN A 80 -14.51 -0.95 10.51
N ALA A 81 -13.62 -0.61 9.58
CA ALA A 81 -13.98 -0.42 8.17
C ALA A 81 -14.03 -1.76 7.42
N ILE A 82 -14.94 -1.87 6.46
CA ILE A 82 -15.06 -3.01 5.54
C ILE A 82 -15.10 -2.53 4.09
N ALA A 83 -14.64 -3.37 3.17
CA ALA A 83 -14.87 -3.19 1.74
C ALA A 83 -16.03 -4.08 1.28
N VAL A 84 -16.91 -3.54 0.44
CA VAL A 84 -18.03 -4.28 -0.18
C VAL A 84 -17.81 -4.27 -1.69
N HIS A 85 -17.97 -5.43 -2.33
CA HIS A 85 -17.71 -5.62 -3.75
C HIS A 85 -18.99 -6.03 -4.48
N SER A 86 -19.35 -5.33 -5.56
CA SER A 86 -20.57 -5.60 -6.33
C SER A 86 -20.44 -6.79 -7.29
N GLN A 87 -19.23 -7.09 -7.76
CA GLN A 87 -18.98 -7.97 -8.91
C GLN A 87 -19.71 -7.53 -10.18
N ASP A 88 -20.00 -6.24 -10.28
CA ASP A 88 -20.75 -5.60 -11.36
C ASP A 88 -20.20 -4.18 -11.60
N VAL A 89 -20.62 -3.51 -12.67
CA VAL A 89 -20.29 -2.11 -12.97
C VAL A 89 -20.97 -1.12 -12.01
N THR A 90 -21.96 -1.58 -11.26
CA THR A 90 -22.69 -0.77 -10.30
C THR A 90 -21.91 -0.64 -8.97
N ILE A 91 -21.96 0.56 -8.37
CA ILE A 91 -21.32 0.83 -7.07
C ILE A 91 -22.19 0.19 -5.97
N PRO A 92 -21.65 -0.73 -5.13
CA PRO A 92 -22.43 -1.36 -4.08
C PRO A 92 -22.79 -0.34 -2.98
N ARG A 93 -24.02 -0.44 -2.46
CA ARG A 93 -24.46 0.38 -1.32
C ARG A 93 -23.89 -0.16 -0.01
N CYS A 94 -23.55 0.72 0.92
CA CYS A 94 -23.16 0.33 2.26
C CYS A 94 -24.35 -0.35 2.99
N PRO A 95 -24.10 -1.30 3.91
CA PRO A 95 -25.15 -1.89 4.73
C PRO A 95 -25.88 -0.84 5.58
N LEU A 96 -27.10 -1.14 6.02
CA LEU A 96 -27.90 -0.22 6.83
C LEU A 96 -27.13 0.21 8.09
N GLY A 97 -27.07 1.53 8.34
CA GLY A 97 -26.34 2.11 9.47
C GLY A 97 -24.85 2.37 9.24
N TRP A 98 -24.30 2.02 8.07
CA TRP A 98 -22.89 2.26 7.74
C TRP A 98 -22.70 3.57 6.98
N ARG A 99 -21.55 4.21 7.22
CA ARG A 99 -21.09 5.39 6.49
C ARG A 99 -20.09 5.01 5.41
N SER A 100 -20.27 5.56 4.21
CA SER A 100 -19.28 5.47 3.14
C SER A 100 -18.03 6.31 3.47
N LEU A 101 -16.85 5.71 3.30
CA LEU A 101 -15.56 6.39 3.46
C LEU A 101 -14.97 6.78 2.10
N TRP A 102 -14.89 5.85 1.15
CA TRP A 102 -14.48 6.07 -0.24
C TRP A 102 -15.10 5.02 -1.18
N ILE A 103 -14.97 5.25 -2.49
CA ILE A 103 -15.33 4.31 -3.56
C ILE A 103 -14.10 3.99 -4.40
N GLY A 104 -14.07 2.82 -5.04
CA GLY A 104 -12.92 2.40 -5.85
C GLY A 104 -13.14 1.08 -6.57
N TYR A 105 -12.06 0.51 -7.09
CA TYR A 105 -12.06 -0.78 -7.79
C TYR A 105 -11.65 -1.92 -6.87
N SER A 106 -12.15 -3.12 -7.17
CA SER A 106 -11.82 -4.35 -6.46
C SER A 106 -10.42 -4.84 -6.86
N PHE A 107 -9.42 -4.62 -6.00
CA PHE A 107 -8.07 -5.16 -6.17
C PHE A 107 -7.91 -6.47 -5.38
N LEU A 108 -7.64 -7.58 -6.08
CA LEU A 108 -7.59 -8.92 -5.48
C LEU A 108 -6.16 -9.37 -5.13
N MET A 109 -5.25 -9.31 -6.10
CA MET A 109 -3.87 -9.83 -5.96
C MET A 109 -2.92 -9.15 -6.93
N HIS A 110 -1.62 -9.27 -6.67
CA HIS A 110 -0.55 -8.96 -7.62
C HIS A 110 0.45 -10.10 -7.73
N THR A 111 1.22 -10.10 -8.80
CA THR A 111 2.39 -10.97 -8.97
C THR A 111 3.53 -10.14 -9.58
N ALA A 112 4.76 -10.56 -9.34
CA ALA A 112 5.96 -9.87 -9.73
C ALA A 112 7.09 -10.88 -10.02
N ALA A 113 8.34 -10.47 -9.88
CA ALA A 113 9.50 -11.25 -10.32
C ALA A 113 9.51 -12.67 -9.73
N GLY A 114 9.69 -13.68 -10.60
CA GLY A 114 9.79 -15.08 -10.20
C GLY A 114 8.46 -15.73 -9.78
N GLY A 115 7.32 -15.12 -10.07
CA GLY A 115 6.01 -15.61 -9.62
C GLY A 115 5.72 -15.32 -8.14
N GLY A 116 6.57 -14.54 -7.47
CA GLY A 116 6.24 -13.96 -6.17
C GLY A 116 5.10 -12.93 -6.29
N GLY A 117 4.44 -12.61 -5.18
CA GLY A 117 3.38 -11.60 -5.09
C GLY A 117 3.20 -11.12 -3.67
#